data_AF-A0A7X5HYQ5-F1
#
_entry.id   AF-A0A7X5HYQ5-F1
#
_cell.length_a   1.000
_cell.length_b   1.000
_cell.length_c   1.000
_cell.angle_alpha   90.00
_cell.angle_beta   90.00
_cell.angle_gamma   90.00
#
_symmetry.space_group_name_H-M   'P 1'
#
loop_
_entity.id
_entity.type
_entity.pdbx_description
1 polymer ?
#
loop_
_entity_poly.entity_id
_entity_poly.type
_entity_poly.pdbx_seq_one_letter_code
_entity_poly.pdbx_strand_id
1 'polypeptide(L)'
;MELSRKDNTINFLKWTKRHNDLWRILYTPDCKEMTPKKMKMIIEELLNEELYELIFVMLTIHRNTPFVSDVLAMMFNDLTSNRWKNEKVYIIKRILHYLP
;
A
#
# COMPACT_ATOMS: atom_id res chain seq x y z
N MET A 1 -11.47 -14.60 10.87
CA MET A 1 -11.57 -14.45 12.33
C MET A 1 -11.34 -12.98 12.61
N GLU A 2 -12.36 -12.21 12.97
CA GLU A 2 -12.19 -10.77 13.22
C GLU A 2 -11.39 -10.58 14.51
N LEU A 3 -10.10 -10.29 14.40
CA LEU A 3 -9.31 -9.76 15.50
C LEU A 3 -9.97 -8.45 15.96
N SER A 4 -10.12 -8.26 17.27
CA SER A 4 -10.69 -7.02 17.77
C SER A 4 -9.75 -5.86 17.39
N ARG A 5 -10.28 -4.67 17.10
CA ARG A 5 -9.46 -3.48 16.76
C ARG A 5 -8.32 -3.22 17.77
N LYS A 6 -8.52 -3.62 19.03
CA LYS A 6 -7.51 -3.53 20.10
C LYS A 6 -6.33 -4.47 19.84
N ASP A 7 -6.60 -5.71 19.42
CA ASP A 7 -5.55 -6.70 19.14
C ASP A 7 -4.69 -6.27 17.95
N ASN A 8 -5.31 -5.72 16.89
CA ASN A 8 -4.60 -5.17 15.73
C ASN A 8 -3.70 -3.98 16.12
N THR A 9 -4.18 -3.10 17.00
CA THR A 9 -3.39 -1.96 17.48
C THR A 9 -2.17 -2.43 18.29
N ILE A 10 -2.34 -3.44 19.15
CA ILE A 10 -1.24 -3.99 19.95
C ILE A 10 -0.20 -4.67 19.05
N ASN A 11 -0.64 -5.43 18.05
CA ASN A 11 0.26 -6.08 17.09
C ASN A 11 1.06 -5.07 16.29
N PHE A 12 0.40 -4.01 15.80
CA PHE A 12 1.06 -2.87 15.16
C PHE A 12 2.13 -2.22 16.05
N LEU A 13 1.80 -1.91 17.30
CA LEU A 13 2.75 -1.29 18.23
C LEU A 13 3.94 -2.21 18.56
N LYS A 14 3.70 -3.52 18.67
CA LYS A 14 4.77 -4.51 18.83
C LYS A 14 5.67 -4.57 17.59
N TRP A 15 5.07 -4.58 16.40
CA TRP A 15 5.79 -4.62 15.13
C TRP A 15 6.70 -3.41 14.95
N THR A 16 6.18 -2.19 15.14
CA THR A 16 6.96 -0.94 15.02
C THR A 16 8.13 -0.90 15.99
N LYS A 17 7.94 -1.41 17.21
CA LYS A 17 9.01 -1.52 18.20
C LYS A 17 10.09 -2.52 17.79
N ARG A 18 9.71 -3.69 17.24
CA ARG A 18 10.67 -4.71 16.78
C ARG A 18 11.41 -4.30 15.51
N HIS A 19 10.76 -3.54 14.64
CA HIS A 19 11.26 -3.20 13.31
C HIS A 19 11.39 -1.69 13.10
N ASN A 20 11.99 -0.98 14.06
CA ASN A 20 12.08 0.48 14.04
C ASN A 20 12.70 1.04 12.74
N ASP A 21 13.74 0.39 12.21
CA ASP A 21 14.36 0.82 10.95
C ASP A 21 13.42 0.66 9.75
N LEU A 22 12.67 -0.46 9.69
CA LEU A 22 11.68 -0.67 8.63
C LEU A 22 10.52 0.31 8.77
N TRP A 23 10.08 0.57 10.00
CA TRP A 23 9.06 1.56 10.30
C TRP A 23 9.49 2.94 9.80
N ARG A 24 10.70 3.40 10.13
CA ARG A 24 11.26 4.67 9.62
C ARG A 24 11.20 4.75 8.10
N ILE A 25 11.67 3.72 7.41
CA ILE A 25 11.66 3.69 5.94
C ILE A 25 10.23 3.73 5.40
N LEU A 26 9.31 2.98 6.03
CA LEU A 26 7.91 2.88 5.63
C LEU A 26 7.22 4.24 5.68
N TYR A 27 7.36 5.00 6.78
CA TYR A 27 6.63 6.26 6.95
C TYR A 27 7.33 7.51 6.41
N THR A 28 8.59 7.43 5.98
CA THR A 28 9.34 8.59 5.49
C THR A 28 9.08 8.80 3.99
N PRO A 29 8.42 9.90 3.56
CA PRO A 29 8.27 10.23 2.15
C PRO A 29 9.64 10.44 1.49
N ASP A 30 9.75 10.13 0.20
CA ASP A 30 10.98 10.31 -0.60
C ASP A 30 12.24 9.66 0.03
N CYS A 31 12.04 8.60 0.83
CA CYS A 31 13.13 7.91 1.50
C CYS A 31 14.05 7.24 0.47
N LYS A 32 15.31 7.70 0.39
CA LYS A 32 16.32 7.15 -0.54
C LYS A 32 16.60 5.66 -0.32
N GLU A 33 16.34 5.15 0.87
CA GLU A 33 16.51 3.73 1.21
C GLU A 33 15.33 2.86 0.72
N MET A 34 14.21 3.49 0.34
CA MET A 34 13.06 2.80 -0.24
C MET A 34 13.35 2.43 -1.70
N THR A 35 13.90 1.23 -1.87
CA THR A 35 14.12 0.59 -3.17
C THR A 35 13.00 -0.42 -3.47
N PRO A 36 12.78 -0.83 -4.73
CA PRO A 36 11.79 -1.88 -5.06
C PRO A 36 11.99 -3.17 -4.25
N LYS A 37 13.25 -3.60 -4.07
CA LYS A 37 13.59 -4.79 -3.27
C LYS A 37 13.23 -4.60 -1.80
N LYS A 38 13.49 -3.41 -1.23
CA LYS A 38 13.15 -3.10 0.16
C LYS A 38 11.64 -3.03 0.36
N MET A 39 10.91 -2.39 -0.56
CA MET A 39 9.45 -2.32 -0.51
C MET A 39 8.84 -3.73 -0.55
N LYS A 40 9.28 -4.58 -1.48
CA LYS A 40 8.82 -5.98 -1.55
C LYS A 40 9.02 -6.73 -0.24
N MET A 41 10.23 -6.65 0.34
CA MET A 41 10.54 -7.28 1.62
C MET A 41 9.63 -6.77 2.76
N ILE A 42 9.36 -5.46 2.82
CA ILE A 42 8.46 -4.89 3.83
C ILE A 42 7.02 -5.39 3.62
N ILE A 43 6.55 -5.46 2.37
CA ILE A 43 5.19 -5.98 2.06
C ILE A 43 5.06 -7.44 2.48
N GLU A 44 6.05 -8.27 2.18
CA GLU A 44 6.07 -9.69 2.57
C GLU A 44 6.02 -9.84 4.10
N GLU A 45 6.78 -9.03 4.84
CA GLU A 45 6.76 -9.02 6.30
C GLU A 45 5.38 -8.60 6.87
N LEU A 46 4.81 -7.50 6.35
CA LEU A 46 3.50 -7.01 6.77
C LEU A 46 2.38 -7.98 6.42
N LEU A 47 2.48 -8.68 5.29
CA LEU A 47 1.55 -9.75 4.89
C LEU A 47 1.59 -10.91 5.88
N ASN A 48 2.79 -11.37 6.28
CA ASN A 48 2.96 -12.46 7.23
C ASN A 48 2.44 -12.11 8.63
N GLU A 49 2.48 -10.83 9.02
CA GLU A 49 1.96 -10.34 10.30
C GLU A 49 0.50 -9.83 10.23
N GLU A 50 -0.18 -10.01 9.09
CA GLU A 50 -1.56 -9.56 8.85
C GLU A 50 -1.78 -8.04 9.05
N LEU A 51 -0.74 -7.22 8.85
CA LEU A 51 -0.75 -5.76 9.01
C LEU A 51 -1.08 -5.06 7.67
N TYR A 52 -2.20 -5.41 7.06
CA TYR A 52 -2.55 -4.99 5.70
C TYR A 52 -2.71 -3.48 5.54
N GLU A 53 -3.23 -2.78 6.55
CA GLU A 53 -3.42 -1.33 6.52
C GLU A 53 -2.09 -0.59 6.36
N LEU A 54 -0.99 -1.13 6.91
CA LEU A 54 0.33 -0.53 6.75
C LEU A 54 0.86 -0.61 5.32
N ILE A 55 0.45 -1.63 4.57
CA ILE A 55 0.79 -1.73 3.15
C ILE A 55 0.18 -0.54 2.40
N PHE A 56 -1.10 -0.24 2.65
CA PHE A 56 -1.77 0.92 2.05
C PHE A 56 -1.16 2.25 2.49
N VAL A 57 -0.82 2.39 3.78
CA VAL A 57 -0.13 3.58 4.30
C VAL A 57 1.20 3.78 3.58
N MET A 58 2.01 2.72 3.44
CA MET A 58 3.29 2.79 2.75
C MET A 58 3.14 3.20 1.28
N LEU A 59 2.22 2.56 0.55
CA LEU A 59 1.94 2.91 -0.85
C LEU A 59 1.49 4.36 -1.00
N THR A 60 0.72 4.88 -0.02
CA THR A 60 0.26 6.28 0.00
C THR A 60 1.41 7.26 0.27
N ILE A 61 2.28 6.94 1.22
CA ILE A 61 3.43 7.78 1.60
C ILE A 61 4.45 7.86 0.47
N HIS A 62 4.71 6.72 -0.19
CA HIS A 62 5.71 6.62 -1.26
C HIS A 62 5.13 6.80 -2.66
N ARG A 63 3.87 7.25 -2.80
CA ARG A 63 3.15 7.33 -4.09
C ARG A 63 3.85 8.15 -5.17
N ASN A 64 4.69 9.11 -4.78
CA ASN A 64 5.44 9.97 -5.69
C ASN A 64 6.79 9.37 -6.11
N THR A 65 7.25 8.31 -5.45
CA THR A 65 8.46 7.59 -5.84
C THR A 65 8.22 6.92 -7.20
N PRO A 66 9.08 7.11 -8.22
CA PRO A 66 8.78 6.70 -9.60
C PRO A 66 8.28 5.27 -9.74
N PHE A 67 9.01 4.30 -9.18
CA PHE A 67 8.63 2.89 -9.28
C PHE A 67 7.31 2.56 -8.58
N VAL A 68 6.95 3.30 -7.52
CA VAL A 68 5.69 3.08 -6.80
C VAL A 68 4.53 3.61 -7.63
N SER A 69 4.70 4.80 -8.23
CA SER A 69 3.71 5.37 -9.15
C SER A 69 3.48 4.43 -10.34
N ASP A 70 4.54 3.89 -10.94
CA ASP A 70 4.47 2.92 -12.04
C ASP A 70 3.71 1.65 -11.63
N VAL A 71 4.06 1.06 -10.48
CA VAL A 71 3.38 -0.13 -9.95
C VAL A 71 1.90 0.13 -9.69
N LEU A 72 1.56 1.27 -9.07
CA LEU A 72 0.17 1.64 -8.82
C LEU A 72 -0.62 1.83 -10.11
N ALA A 73 -0.02 2.44 -11.14
CA ALA A 73 -0.63 2.59 -12.45
C ALA A 73 -0.85 1.24 -13.15
N MET A 74 0.15 0.34 -13.12
CA MET A 74 0.01 -1.02 -13.65
C MET A 74 -1.08 -1.80 -12.93
N MET A 75 -1.09 -1.78 -11.59
CA MET A 75 -2.13 -2.43 -10.79
C MET A 75 -3.53 -1.87 -11.10
N PHE A 76 -3.66 -0.55 -11.25
CA PHE A 76 -4.92 0.07 -11.63
C PHE A 76 -5.38 -0.42 -13.02
N ASN A 77 -4.48 -0.46 -14.00
CA ASN A 77 -4.78 -0.97 -15.34
C ASN A 77 -5.23 -2.43 -15.31
N ASP A 78 -4.56 -3.30 -14.57
CA ASP A 78 -4.93 -4.72 -14.46
C ASP A 78 -6.30 -4.90 -13.81
N LEU A 79 -6.54 -4.21 -12.67
CA LEU A 79 -7.80 -4.30 -11.95
C LEU A 79 -8.98 -3.74 -12.76
N THR A 80 -8.77 -2.64 -13.45
CA THR A 80 -9.82 -2.03 -14.29
C THR A 80 -10.09 -2.84 -15.54
N SER A 81 -9.06 -3.41 -16.18
CA SER A 81 -9.19 -4.27 -17.36
C SER A 81 -10.02 -5.51 -17.04
N ASN A 82 -9.76 -6.14 -15.89
CA ASN A 82 -10.52 -7.31 -15.41
C ASN A 82 -12.00 -6.99 -15.11
N ARG A 83 -12.30 -5.75 -14.70
CA ARG A 83 -13.66 -5.31 -14.38
C ARG A 83 -14.38 -4.61 -15.53
N TRP A 84 -13.66 -4.31 -16.62
CA TRP A 84 -14.15 -3.47 -17.71
C TRP A 84 -15.48 -3.95 -18.29
N LYS A 85 -15.62 -5.26 -18.49
CA LYS A 85 -16.82 -5.87 -19.07
C LYS A 85 -18.10 -5.50 -18.31
N ASN A 86 -18.02 -5.42 -16.97
CA ASN A 86 -19.18 -5.24 -16.10
C ASN A 86 -19.29 -3.82 -15.53
N GLU A 87 -18.16 -3.12 -15.37
CA GLU A 87 -18.11 -1.87 -14.57
C GLU A 87 -17.63 -0.64 -15.36
N LYS A 88 -17.47 -0.71 -16.70
CA LYS A 88 -16.91 0.39 -17.52
C LYS A 88 -17.50 1.77 -17.23
N VAL A 89 -18.82 1.89 -17.08
CA VAL A 89 -19.48 3.19 -16.83
C VAL A 89 -19.12 3.72 -15.45
N TYR A 90 -19.07 2.86 -14.43
CA TYR A 90 -18.65 3.24 -13.09
C TYR A 90 -17.19 3.69 -13.08
N ILE A 91 -16.30 2.94 -13.73
CA ILE A 91 -14.87 3.26 -13.83
C ILE A 91 -14.68 4.64 -14.49
N ILE A 92 -15.32 4.89 -15.64
CA ILE A 92 -15.23 6.19 -16.33
C ILE A 92 -15.78 7.33 -15.46
N LYS A 93 -16.91 7.13 -14.76
CA LYS A 93 -17.44 8.15 -13.82
C LYS A 93 -16.46 8.46 -12.69
N ARG A 94 -15.74 7.46 -12.17
CA ARG A 94 -14.71 7.67 -11.14
C ARG A 94 -13.50 8.43 -11.70
N ILE A 95 -13.05 8.11 -12.92
CA ILE A 95 -11.97 8.87 -13.58
C ILE A 95 -12.37 10.33 -13.73
N LEU A 96 -13.57 10.61 -14.28
CA LEU A 96 -14.08 11.96 -14.44
C LEU A 96 -14.21 12.73 -13.13
N HIS A 97 -14.49 12.05 -12.01
CA HIS A 97 -14.55 12.66 -10.69
C HIS A 97 -13.19 13.15 -10.17
N TYR A 98 -12.09 12.50 -10.55
CA TYR A 98 -10.74 12.83 -10.08
C TYR A 98 -9.93 13.69 -11.07
N LEU A 99 -10.42 13.87 -12.29
CA LEU A 99 -9.83 14.82 -13.22
C LEU A 99 -10.22 16.26 -12.81
N PRO A 100 -9.27 17.21 -12.86
CA PRO A 100 -9.52 18.62 -12.52
C PRO A 100 -10.45 19.32 -13.52
#